data_AF-A0A066TEG0-F1
#
_entry.id   AF-A0A066TEG0-F1
#
_cell.length_a   1.000
_cell.length_b   1.000
_cell.length_c   1.000
_cell.angle_alpha   90.00
_cell.angle_beta   90.00
_cell.angle_gamma   90.00
#
_symmetry.space_group_name_H-M   'P 1'
#
loop_
_entity.id
_entity.type
_entity.pdbx_description
1 polymer ?
#
loop_
_entity_poly.entity_id
_entity_poly.type
_entity_poly.pdbx_seq_one_letter_code
_entity_poly.pdbx_strand_id
1 'polypeptide(L)'
;MQFDLNNKNISCYVSSIKETDDLIAQTINILKKYDQDYSVVYFADHELAHADQHNDLRHNSEYQDSYRVPFIFFDSDKSLQQKINKQVSGFQLVYLLSNWMGVKLDVNHNYMENELSQISEQQNIEVKDWDNNTLYQFDKLKKDPNPY
;
A
#
# COMPACT_ATOMS: atom_id res chain seq x y z
N MET A 1 8.58 -13.67 -14.96
CA MET A 1 9.84 -14.39 -14.61
C MET A 1 9.65 -14.91 -13.20
N GLN A 2 9.77 -16.21 -12.97
CA GLN A 2 9.59 -16.75 -11.61
C GLN A 2 10.91 -16.65 -10.83
N PHE A 3 10.87 -16.04 -9.66
CA PHE A 3 11.98 -16.07 -8.72
C PHE A 3 12.18 -17.49 -8.19
N ASP A 4 13.45 -17.87 -8.00
CA ASP A 4 13.85 -19.15 -7.42
C ASP A 4 14.69 -18.88 -6.17
N LEU A 5 13.99 -18.71 -5.05
CA LEU A 5 14.58 -18.49 -3.73
C LEU A 5 14.59 -19.80 -2.94
N ASN A 6 15.33 -19.84 -1.83
CA ASN A 6 15.43 -21.02 -0.97
C ASN A 6 14.10 -21.45 -0.32
N ASN A 7 13.03 -20.66 -0.47
CA ASN A 7 11.69 -21.00 -0.03
C ASN A 7 10.69 -20.83 -1.19
N LYS A 8 9.92 -21.89 -1.48
CA LYS A 8 8.95 -21.90 -2.58
C LYS A 8 7.78 -20.94 -2.38
N ASN A 9 7.24 -20.82 -1.17
CA ASN A 9 6.11 -19.91 -0.89
C ASN A 9 6.54 -18.45 -1.05
N ILE A 10 7.71 -18.09 -0.51
CA ILE A 10 8.29 -16.76 -0.67
C ILE A 10 8.61 -16.49 -2.14
N SER A 11 9.15 -17.48 -2.86
CA SER A 11 9.38 -17.39 -4.31
C SER A 11 8.09 -17.09 -5.08
N CYS A 12 7.00 -17.80 -4.78
CA CYS A 12 5.69 -17.56 -5.39
C CYS A 12 5.17 -16.15 -5.07
N TYR A 13 5.28 -15.72 -3.81
CA TYR A 13 4.82 -14.39 -3.40
C TYR A 13 5.57 -13.26 -4.12
N VAL A 14 6.91 -13.25 -4.08
CA VAL A 14 7.72 -12.22 -4.77
C VAL A 14 7.53 -12.28 -6.29
N SER A 15 7.34 -13.47 -6.86
CA SER A 15 6.99 -13.61 -8.28
C SER A 15 5.64 -12.98 -8.59
N SER A 16 4.62 -13.15 -7.74
CA SER A 16 3.31 -12.53 -7.97
C SER A 16 3.39 -11.00 -8.00
N ILE A 17 4.19 -10.38 -7.12
CA ILE A 17 4.45 -8.93 -7.13
C ILE A 17 5.07 -8.50 -8.49
N LYS A 18 6.04 -9.27 -8.99
CA LYS A 18 6.67 -9.00 -10.29
C LYS A 18 5.71 -9.15 -11.46
N GLU A 19 4.83 -10.15 -11.44
CA GLU A 19 3.82 -10.32 -12.47
C GLU A 19 2.78 -9.18 -12.43
N THR A 20 2.45 -8.64 -11.24
CA THR A 20 1.64 -7.42 -11.11
C THR A 20 2.36 -6.18 -11.68
N ASP A 21 3.64 -6.00 -11.36
CA ASP A 21 4.47 -4.93 -11.92
C ASP A 21 4.54 -5.02 -13.45
N ASP A 22 4.74 -6.22 -14.00
CA ASP A 22 4.74 -6.47 -15.44
C ASP A 22 3.38 -6.15 -16.09
N LEU A 23 2.27 -6.47 -15.43
CA LEU A 23 0.93 -6.13 -15.92
C LEU A 23 0.72 -4.61 -15.99
N ILE A 24 1.14 -3.88 -14.95
CA ILE A 24 1.04 -2.41 -14.91
C ILE A 24 1.92 -1.82 -16.01
N ALA A 25 3.17 -2.28 -16.14
CA ALA A 25 4.09 -1.82 -17.18
C ALA A 25 3.57 -2.08 -18.59
N GLN A 26 3.02 -3.26 -18.85
CA GLN A 26 2.40 -3.59 -20.15
C GLN A 26 1.19 -2.71 -20.46
N THR A 27 0.34 -2.47 -19.47
CA THR A 27 -0.83 -1.58 -19.61
C THR A 27 -0.40 -0.16 -19.98
N ILE A 28 0.60 0.38 -19.28
CA ILE A 28 1.18 1.69 -19.57
C ILE A 28 1.81 1.73 -20.97
N ASN A 29 2.51 0.68 -21.38
CA ASN A 29 3.09 0.59 -22.72
C ASN A 29 2.03 0.61 -23.82
N ILE A 30 0.86 0.01 -23.59
CA ILE A 30 -0.28 0.11 -24.50
C ILE A 30 -0.76 1.56 -24.58
N LEU A 31 -0.99 2.24 -23.44
CA LEU A 31 -1.44 3.63 -23.41
C LEU A 31 -0.47 4.56 -24.13
N LYS A 32 0.85 4.41 -23.87
CA LYS A 32 1.92 5.15 -24.57
C LYS A 32 1.93 4.91 -26.07
N LYS A 33 1.70 3.67 -26.53
CA LYS A 33 1.66 3.33 -27.96
C LYS A 33 0.54 4.10 -28.70
N TYR A 34 -0.55 4.40 -28.03
CA TYR A 34 -1.70 5.12 -28.58
C TYR A 34 -1.74 6.60 -28.16
N ASP A 35 -0.62 7.14 -27.64
CA ASP A 35 -0.51 8.55 -27.23
C ASP A 35 -1.63 8.96 -26.25
N GLN A 36 -1.93 8.09 -25.29
CA GLN A 36 -2.94 8.32 -24.26
C GLN A 36 -2.30 8.74 -22.94
N ASP A 37 -2.81 9.82 -22.37
CA ASP A 37 -2.50 10.23 -21.00
C ASP A 37 -3.01 9.17 -20.01
N TYR A 38 -2.33 9.06 -18.87
CA TYR A 38 -2.69 8.09 -17.85
C TYR A 38 -2.38 8.58 -16.45
N SER A 39 -3.09 8.00 -15.50
CA SER A 39 -2.87 8.18 -14.08
C SER A 39 -3.07 6.84 -13.39
N VAL A 40 -2.13 6.46 -12.54
CA VAL A 40 -2.11 5.18 -11.84
C VAL A 40 -2.05 5.45 -10.34
N VAL A 41 -2.95 4.78 -9.62
CA VAL A 41 -2.88 4.64 -8.17
C VAL A 41 -2.74 3.16 -7.87
N TYR A 42 -1.65 2.80 -7.20
CA TYR A 42 -1.36 1.43 -6.80
C TYR A 42 -1.32 1.33 -5.28
N PHE A 43 -2.11 0.41 -4.73
CA PHE A 43 -2.12 0.07 -3.31
C PHE A 43 -2.61 -1.37 -3.11
N ALA A 44 -2.27 -1.94 -1.96
CA ALA A 44 -2.84 -3.22 -1.51
C ALA A 44 -3.96 -2.96 -0.50
N ASP A 45 -4.94 -3.85 -0.45
CA ASP A 45 -6.01 -3.85 0.54
C ASP A 45 -5.49 -4.24 1.94
N HIS A 46 -4.56 -5.19 1.98
CA HIS A 46 -3.86 -5.63 3.17
C HIS A 46 -2.46 -6.13 2.83
N GLU A 47 -1.62 -6.29 3.85
CA GLU A 47 -0.31 -6.94 3.70
C GLU A 47 -0.21 -8.22 4.51
N LEU A 48 0.93 -8.88 4.35
CA LEU A 48 1.25 -10.15 4.99
C LEU A 48 2.42 -9.97 5.96
N ALA A 49 2.49 -10.84 6.97
CA ALA A 49 3.68 -11.01 7.80
C ALA A 49 4.16 -12.46 7.75
N HIS A 50 5.40 -12.70 8.14
CA HIS A 50 5.97 -14.04 8.15
C HIS A 50 5.24 -14.96 9.15
N ALA A 51 4.92 -16.16 8.68
CA ALA A 51 4.30 -17.24 9.42
C ALA A 51 5.11 -18.53 9.25
N ASP A 52 4.71 -19.60 9.96
CA ASP A 52 5.27 -20.95 9.83
C ASP A 52 6.81 -21.00 9.87
N GLN A 53 7.40 -20.42 10.92
CA GLN A 53 8.87 -20.29 11.08
C GLN A 53 9.53 -19.56 9.89
N HIS A 54 8.90 -18.49 9.42
CA HIS A 54 9.33 -17.66 8.29
C HIS A 54 9.27 -18.36 6.92
N ASN A 55 8.59 -19.51 6.83
CA ASN A 55 8.46 -20.24 5.58
C ASN A 55 7.19 -19.88 4.78
N ASP A 56 6.34 -19.03 5.31
CA ASP A 56 5.13 -18.58 4.65
C ASP A 56 4.83 -17.11 4.98
N LEU A 57 3.94 -16.49 4.22
CA LEU A 57 3.45 -15.14 4.43
C LEU A 57 1.93 -15.18 4.57
N ARG A 58 1.40 -14.64 5.66
CA ARG A 58 -0.04 -14.62 5.93
C ARG A 58 -0.47 -13.31 6.57
N HIS A 59 -1.67 -12.87 6.21
CA HIS A 59 -2.32 -11.78 6.91
C HIS A 59 -2.68 -12.25 8.33
N ASN A 60 -2.42 -11.40 9.32
CA ASN A 60 -2.84 -11.62 10.70
C ASN A 60 -2.92 -10.27 11.43
N SER A 61 -3.74 -10.20 12.47
CA SER A 61 -3.96 -8.95 13.21
C SER A 61 -2.86 -8.60 14.22
N GLU A 62 -1.88 -9.50 14.44
CA GLU A 62 -0.87 -9.34 15.48
C GLU A 62 0.33 -8.48 15.05
N TYR A 63 0.65 -8.47 13.75
CA TYR A 63 1.88 -7.86 13.23
C TYR A 63 1.61 -6.55 12.46
N GLN A 64 2.47 -5.55 12.69
CA GLN A 64 2.41 -4.26 11.99
C GLN A 64 2.48 -4.42 10.46
N ASP A 65 3.31 -5.34 9.98
CA ASP A 65 3.53 -5.60 8.56
C ASP A 65 2.25 -5.99 7.82
N SER A 66 1.30 -6.66 8.49
CA SER A 66 0.00 -6.99 7.91
C SER A 66 -0.89 -5.78 7.57
N TYR A 67 -0.52 -4.58 8.03
CA TYR A 67 -1.25 -3.32 7.80
C TYR A 67 -0.44 -2.28 7.01
N ARG A 68 0.84 -2.53 6.69
CA ARG A 68 1.74 -1.57 6.02
C ARG A 68 1.77 -1.77 4.51
N VAL A 69 0.72 -1.30 3.84
CA VAL A 69 0.54 -1.48 2.38
C VAL A 69 1.40 -0.54 1.53
N PRO A 70 1.78 -0.93 0.29
CA PRO A 70 2.30 0.00 -0.70
C PRO A 70 1.24 1.05 -1.04
N PHE A 71 1.67 2.28 -1.31
CA PHE A 71 0.79 3.35 -1.73
C PHE A 71 1.52 4.32 -2.65
N ILE A 72 1.21 4.25 -3.95
CA ILE A 72 1.97 4.92 -5.01
C ILE A 72 1.01 5.62 -5.97
N PHE A 73 1.32 6.87 -6.29
CA PHE A 73 0.64 7.66 -7.32
C PHE A 73 1.65 8.09 -8.38
N PHE A 74 1.29 7.94 -9.65
CA PHE A 74 2.07 8.46 -10.76
C PHE A 74 1.19 8.65 -12.00
N ASP A 75 1.63 9.48 -12.93
CA ASP A 75 0.90 9.84 -14.14
C ASP A 75 1.86 10.02 -15.32
N SER A 76 1.33 10.29 -16.51
CA SER A 76 2.11 10.51 -17.72
C SER A 76 2.98 11.77 -17.69
N ASP A 77 2.66 12.74 -16.83
CA ASP A 77 3.26 14.09 -16.84
C ASP A 77 4.39 14.25 -15.81
N LYS A 78 4.34 13.51 -14.69
CA LYS A 78 5.30 13.65 -13.59
C LYS A 78 6.54 12.80 -13.81
N SER A 79 7.68 13.47 -13.91
CA SER A 79 9.00 12.84 -14.02
C SER A 79 9.80 12.78 -12.71
N LEU A 80 9.38 13.54 -11.68
CA LEU A 80 10.07 13.62 -10.40
C LEU A 80 9.52 12.60 -9.41
N GLN A 81 10.37 11.69 -8.94
CA GLN A 81 10.04 10.79 -7.85
C GLN A 81 10.11 11.52 -6.51
N GLN A 82 9.01 11.53 -5.76
CA GLN A 82 8.97 11.97 -4.37
C GLN A 82 8.74 10.77 -3.45
N LYS A 83 9.61 10.57 -2.46
CA LYS A 83 9.41 9.59 -1.39
C LYS A 83 8.90 10.31 -0.15
N ILE A 84 7.78 9.84 0.39
CA ILE A 84 7.14 10.40 1.59
C ILE A 84 7.31 9.39 2.71
N ASN A 85 8.15 9.71 3.69
CA ASN A 85 8.42 8.86 4.84
C ASN A 85 7.64 9.38 6.04
N LYS A 86 6.34 9.09 6.08
CA LYS A 86 5.42 9.46 7.16
C LYS A 86 4.43 8.34 7.39
N GLN A 87 4.02 8.14 8.63
CA GLN A 87 2.90 7.26 8.95
C GLN A 87 1.57 7.94 8.61
N VAL A 88 0.80 7.30 7.73
CA VAL A 88 -0.50 7.79 7.25
C VAL A 88 -1.52 6.66 7.34
N SER A 89 -2.67 6.94 7.93
CA SER A 89 -3.80 6.04 8.01
C SER A 89 -4.48 5.88 6.65
N GLY A 90 -4.95 4.66 6.37
CA GLY A 90 -5.77 4.36 5.20
C GLY A 90 -7.08 5.17 5.14
N PHE A 91 -7.52 5.80 6.23
CA PHE A 91 -8.67 6.72 6.18
C PHE A 91 -8.42 7.96 5.30
N GLN A 92 -7.17 8.30 4.98
CA GLN A 92 -6.85 9.35 4.02
C GLN A 92 -7.11 8.95 2.56
N LEU A 93 -7.25 7.65 2.28
CA LEU A 93 -7.33 7.10 0.92
C LEU A 93 -8.45 7.74 0.10
N VAL A 94 -9.66 7.86 0.66
CA VAL A 94 -10.82 8.42 -0.06
C VAL A 94 -10.58 9.88 -0.44
N TYR A 95 -9.95 10.67 0.43
CA TYR A 95 -9.66 12.08 0.18
C TYR A 95 -8.58 12.24 -0.88
N LEU A 96 -7.49 11.49 -0.76
CA LEU A 96 -6.39 11.48 -1.73
C LEU A 96 -6.85 11.01 -3.11
N LEU A 97 -7.63 9.92 -3.18
CA LEU A 97 -8.20 9.42 -4.44
C LEU A 97 -9.17 10.43 -5.06
N SER A 98 -10.04 11.04 -4.25
CA SER A 98 -11.00 12.02 -4.77
C SER A 98 -10.28 13.22 -5.37
N ASN A 99 -9.27 13.76 -4.67
CA ASN A 99 -8.46 14.85 -5.19
C ASN A 99 -7.72 14.44 -6.47
N TRP A 100 -7.12 13.25 -6.49
CA TRP A 100 -6.43 12.71 -7.67
C TRP A 100 -7.35 12.58 -8.88
N MET A 101 -8.63 12.25 -8.67
CA MET A 101 -9.66 12.16 -9.71
C MET A 101 -10.30 13.50 -10.07
N GLY A 102 -9.90 14.61 -9.43
CA GLY A 102 -10.53 15.93 -9.60
C GLY A 102 -11.94 16.03 -9.02
N VAL A 103 -12.33 15.12 -8.11
CA VAL A 103 -13.63 15.10 -7.44
C VAL A 103 -13.56 15.99 -6.20
N LYS A 104 -14.41 17.01 -6.16
CA LYS A 104 -14.59 17.84 -4.97
C LYS A 104 -15.59 17.18 -4.03
N LEU A 105 -15.13 16.84 -2.83
CA LEU A 105 -15.99 16.32 -1.78
C LEU A 105 -16.65 17.47 -1.00
N ASP A 106 -17.95 17.36 -0.76
CA ASP A 106 -18.71 18.29 0.08
C ASP A 106 -18.71 17.82 1.54
N VAL A 107 -17.51 17.69 2.09
CA VAL A 107 -17.25 17.37 3.50
C VAL A 107 -16.19 18.33 4.01
N ASN A 108 -16.44 18.93 5.18
CA ASN A 108 -15.52 19.85 5.81
C ASN A 108 -15.04 19.25 7.14
N HIS A 109 -13.84 18.68 7.13
CA HIS A 109 -13.23 18.13 8.34
C HIS A 109 -11.73 18.41 8.34
N ASN A 110 -11.18 18.83 9.48
CA ASN A 110 -9.76 19.17 9.66
C ASN A 110 -8.80 17.98 9.47
N TYR A 111 -9.33 16.80 9.19
CA TYR A 111 -8.58 15.57 8.93
C TYR A 111 -8.33 15.38 7.43
N MET A 112 -9.01 16.16 6.58
CA MET A 112 -8.94 16.04 5.13
C MET A 112 -7.77 16.83 4.57
N GLU A 113 -6.79 16.09 4.06
CA GLU A 113 -5.69 16.65 3.30
C GLU A 113 -5.71 16.03 1.91
N ASN A 114 -5.62 16.89 0.89
CA ASN A 114 -5.81 16.49 -0.50
C ASN A 114 -4.49 16.09 -1.18
N GLU A 115 -3.36 16.36 -0.53
CA GLU A 115 -2.03 16.01 -1.02
C GLU A 115 -1.27 15.20 0.02
N LEU A 116 -0.68 14.08 -0.43
CA LEU A 116 0.07 13.18 0.45
C LEU A 116 1.26 13.88 1.13
N SER A 117 1.87 14.87 0.46
CA SER A 117 2.99 15.66 0.99
C SER A 117 2.57 16.57 2.16
N GLN A 118 1.33 17.05 2.15
CA GLN A 118 0.76 17.99 3.12
C GLN A 118 0.25 17.28 4.37
N ILE A 119 -0.11 15.99 4.26
CA ILE A 119 -0.47 15.16 5.42
C ILE A 119 0.66 15.18 6.45
N SER A 120 0.33 15.63 7.65
CA SER A 120 1.21 15.50 8.82
C SER A 120 1.27 14.03 9.26
N GLU A 121 2.41 13.62 9.82
CA GLU A 121 2.54 12.27 10.35
C GLU A 121 1.47 12.01 11.42
N GLN A 122 0.71 10.94 11.22
CA GLN A 122 -0.44 10.61 12.05
C GLN A 122 -0.01 9.69 13.19
N GLN A 123 -0.45 10.04 14.39
CA GLN A 123 -0.15 9.32 15.63
C GLN A 123 -1.41 8.60 16.13
N ASN A 124 -1.22 7.60 16.99
CA ASN A 124 -2.31 6.85 17.62
C ASN A 124 -3.26 6.19 16.60
N ILE A 125 -2.72 5.67 15.50
CA ILE A 125 -3.52 4.94 14.51
C ILE A 125 -4.03 3.65 15.16
N GLU A 126 -5.33 3.40 14.99
CA GLU A 126 -5.97 2.18 15.45
C GLU A 126 -6.29 1.29 14.27
N VAL A 127 -6.03 -0.01 14.44
CA VAL A 127 -6.41 -1.05 13.49
C VAL A 127 -7.41 -1.99 14.14
N LYS A 128 -8.35 -2.46 13.33
CA LYS A 128 -9.39 -3.38 13.78
C LYS A 128 -8.90 -4.82 13.64
N ASP A 129 -8.92 -5.53 14.75
CA ASP A 129 -8.90 -6.99 14.75
C ASP A 129 -10.32 -7.50 14.52
N TRP A 130 -10.52 -8.18 13.41
CA TRP A 130 -11.82 -8.68 13.00
C TRP A 130 -12.21 -9.95 13.75
N ASP A 131 -11.25 -10.71 14.27
CA ASP A 131 -11.51 -11.97 14.99
C ASP A 131 -12.09 -11.68 16.39
N ASN A 132 -11.49 -10.72 17.10
CA ASN A 132 -11.92 -10.33 18.45
C ASN A 132 -12.77 -9.05 18.47
N ASN A 133 -13.08 -8.47 17.30
CA ASN A 133 -13.81 -7.21 17.13
C ASN A 133 -13.30 -6.07 18.05
N THR A 134 -11.97 -5.96 18.17
CA THR A 134 -11.28 -5.02 19.09
C THR A 134 -10.40 -4.08 18.29
N LEU A 135 -10.23 -2.85 18.78
CA LEU A 135 -9.29 -1.88 18.22
C LEU A 135 -7.95 -1.96 18.94
N TYR A 136 -6.87 -2.06 18.18
CA TYR A 136 -5.51 -2.05 18.68
C TYR A 136 -4.77 -0.83 18.16
N GLN A 137 -3.97 -0.22 19.02
CA GLN A 137 -3.03 0.81 18.62
C GLN A 137 -1.95 0.17 17.75
N PHE A 138 -1.82 0.62 16.50
CA PHE A 138 -0.92 0.05 15.50
C PHE A 138 0.52 -0.02 16.02
N ASP A 139 1.01 1.04 16.67
CA ASP A 139 2.39 1.09 17.19
C ASP A 139 2.64 0.09 18.33
N LYS A 140 1.59 -0.49 18.91
CA LYS A 140 1.66 -1.53 19.96
C LYS A 140 1.59 -2.95 19.40
N LEU A 141 1.32 -3.12 18.10
CA LEU A 141 1.38 -4.43 17.45
C LEU A 141 2.83 -4.93 17.40
N LYS A 142 2.98 -6.25 17.28
CA LYS A 142 4.29 -6.89 17.15
C LYS A 142 4.91 -6.49 15.81
N LYS A 143 6.24 -6.46 15.73
CA LYS A 143 6.94 -6.40 14.44
C LYS A 143 6.95 -7.79 13.80
N ASP A 144 7.07 -7.84 12.47
CA ASP A 144 7.21 -9.11 11.76
C ASP A 144 8.22 -10.04 12.47
N PRO A 145 7.88 -11.33 12.65
CA PRO A 145 8.72 -12.23 13.40
C PRO A 145 10.03 -12.58 12.68
N ASN A 146 10.15 -12.34 11.37
CA ASN A 146 11.40 -12.48 10.63
C ASN A 146 12.37 -11.34 10.99
N PRO A 147 13.53 -11.63 11.61
CA PRO A 147 14.47 -10.61 12.06
C PRO A 147 15.38 -10.06 10.96
N TYR A 148 15.23 -10.53 9.71
CA TYR A 148 16.10 -10.20 8.57
C TYR A 148 15.42 -9.31 7.54
#